data_AF-A0A067BU83-F1
#
_entry.id   AF-A0A067BU83-F1
#
_cell.length_a   1.000
_cell.length_b   1.000
_cell.length_c   1.000
_cell.angle_alpha   90.00
_cell.angle_beta   90.00
_cell.angle_gamma   90.00
#
_symmetry.space_group_name_H-M   'P 1'
#
loop_
_entity.id
_entity.type
_entity.pdbx_description
1 polymer ?
#
loop_
_entity_poly.entity_id
_entity_poly.type
_entity_poly.pdbx_seq_one_letter_code
_entity_poly.pdbx_strand_id
1 'polypeptide(L)'
;MMREIFDTFLTDPVLLSEDVYVLWLEGQNATSALDVRFRSYGPSPVSSDSLPDDRDDELRDLIWRDTVDQYRLFEKLESYFMHPKLLRTQLL
;
A
#
# COMPACT_ATOMS: atom_id res chain seq x y z
N MET A 1 39.82 3.86 -2.32
CA MET A 1 38.97 4.68 -1.44
C MET A 1 37.53 4.24 -1.69
N MET A 2 36.97 3.42 -0.80
CA MET A 2 35.65 2.80 -0.99
C MET A 2 34.61 3.75 -0.38
N ARG A 3 33.68 4.25 -1.19
CA ARG A 3 32.59 5.12 -0.75
C ARG A 3 31.50 4.19 -0.20
N GLU A 4 31.26 4.23 1.10
CA GLU A 4 30.15 3.51 1.74
C GLU A 4 28.85 4.07 1.17
N ILE A 5 28.28 3.30 0.23
CA ILE A 5 26.92 3.46 -0.27
C ILE A 5 26.04 2.98 0.88
N PHE A 6 24.98 3.73 1.18
CA PHE A 6 23.99 3.39 2.19
C PHE A 6 23.76 1.88 2.26
N ASP A 7 24.07 1.30 3.42
CA ASP A 7 23.55 -0.01 3.79
C ASP A 7 22.05 0.21 4.05
N THR A 8 21.30 0.45 2.97
CA THR A 8 19.86 0.26 2.98
C THR A 8 19.71 -1.19 3.36
N PHE A 9 19.28 -1.43 4.61
CA PHE A 9 18.76 -2.72 5.02
C PHE A 9 17.90 -3.21 3.86
N LEU A 10 18.40 -4.18 3.11
CA LEU A 10 17.69 -4.92 2.09
C LEU A 10 16.65 -5.76 2.84
N THR A 11 15.67 -5.10 3.44
CA THR A 11 14.39 -5.71 3.70
C THR A 11 13.86 -6.12 2.33
N ASP A 12 13.27 -7.31 2.25
CA ASP A 12 12.66 -7.80 1.03
C ASP A 12 11.85 -6.67 0.36
N PRO A 13 12.02 -6.45 -0.95
CA PRO A 13 11.34 -5.37 -1.65
C PRO A 13 9.84 -5.49 -1.41
N VAL A 14 9.26 -4.47 -0.79
CA VAL A 14 7.82 -4.40 -0.57
C VAL A 14 7.17 -4.17 -1.92
N LEU A 15 6.31 -5.10 -2.33
CA LEU A 15 5.50 -4.94 -3.52
C LEU A 15 4.44 -3.86 -3.26
N LEU A 16 4.49 -2.79 -4.04
CA LEU A 16 3.52 -1.71 -3.99
C LEU A 16 2.51 -1.86 -5.11
N SER A 17 1.27 -1.53 -4.80
CA SER A 17 0.15 -1.61 -5.74
C SER A 17 0.02 -0.26 -6.46
N GLU A 18 0.21 -0.26 -7.78
CA GLU A 18 0.20 0.98 -8.59
C GLU A 18 -1.17 1.70 -8.52
N ASP A 19 -2.26 0.94 -8.49
CA ASP A 19 -3.63 1.44 -8.27
C ASP A 19 -3.78 2.17 -6.93
N VAL A 20 -3.27 1.59 -5.83
CA VAL A 20 -3.31 2.22 -4.49
C VAL A 20 -2.53 3.53 -4.50
N TYR A 21 -1.37 3.54 -5.17
CA TYR A 21 -0.54 4.73 -5.30
C TYR A 21 -1.24 5.84 -6.09
N VAL A 22 -1.88 5.51 -7.22
CA VAL A 22 -2.66 6.48 -8.00
C VAL A 22 -3.82 7.04 -7.18
N LEU A 23 -4.59 6.19 -6.49
CA LEU A 23 -5.71 6.62 -5.64
C LEU A 23 -5.25 7.56 -4.52
N TRP A 24 -4.10 7.28 -3.92
CA TRP A 24 -3.49 8.15 -2.91
C TRP A 24 -3.10 9.52 -3.49
N LEU A 25 -2.46 9.55 -4.66
CA LEU A 25 -2.09 10.80 -5.36
C LEU A 25 -3.32 11.63 -5.75
N GLU A 26 -4.44 10.99 -6.06
CA GLU A 26 -5.73 11.64 -6.32
C GLU A 26 -6.37 12.24 -5.05
N GLY A 27 -5.78 12.01 -3.88
CA GLY A 27 -6.29 12.47 -2.59
C GLY A 27 -7.49 11.67 -2.08
N GLN A 28 -7.73 10.47 -2.62
CA GLN A 28 -8.74 9.58 -2.05
C GLN A 28 -8.26 9.08 -0.68
N ASN A 29 -9.20 8.84 0.24
CA ASN A 29 -8.86 8.20 1.52
C ASN A 29 -8.84 6.67 1.37
N ALA A 30 -8.21 5.98 2.32
CA ALA A 30 -8.06 4.53 2.28
C ALA A 30 -9.41 3.79 2.17
N THR A 31 -10.49 4.32 2.78
CA THR A 31 -11.82 3.70 2.73
C THR A 31 -12.42 3.76 1.33
N SER A 32 -12.32 4.92 0.67
CA SER A 32 -12.74 5.07 -0.73
C SER A 32 -11.90 4.22 -1.68
N ALA A 33 -10.60 4.13 -1.42
CA ALA A 33 -9.70 3.26 -2.18
C ALA A 33 -10.05 1.77 -2.02
N LEU A 34 -10.43 1.33 -0.82
CA LEU A 34 -10.90 -0.04 -0.58
C LEU A 34 -12.12 -0.36 -1.46
N ASP A 35 -13.11 0.52 -1.55
CA ASP A 35 -14.30 0.28 -2.36
C ASP A 35 -13.97 0.14 -3.86
N VAL A 36 -13.02 0.93 -4.36
CA VAL A 36 -12.52 0.84 -5.74
C VAL A 36 -11.78 -0.48 -5.96
N ARG A 37 -10.88 -0.85 -5.04
CA ARG A 37 -10.09 -2.08 -5.15
C ARG A 37 -10.95 -3.32 -5.01
N PHE A 38 -11.89 -3.34 -4.08
CA PHE A 38 -12.80 -4.46 -3.91
C PHE A 38 -13.69 -4.66 -5.13
N ARG A 39 -14.05 -3.61 -5.88
CA ARG A 39 -14.77 -3.77 -7.16
C ARG A 39 -13.87 -4.32 -8.29
N SER A 40 -12.58 -3.99 -8.27
CA SER A 40 -11.61 -4.43 -9.27
C SER A 40 -11.09 -5.85 -9.04
N TYR A 41 -10.94 -6.25 -7.77
CA TYR A 41 -10.38 -7.54 -7.35
C TYR A 41 -11.41 -8.49 -6.71
N GLY A 42 -12.61 -7.99 -6.40
CA GLY A 42 -13.69 -8.79 -5.85
C GLY A 42 -14.26 -9.77 -6.88
N PRO A 43 -15.04 -10.75 -6.42
CA PRO A 43 -15.63 -11.76 -7.30
C PRO A 43 -16.49 -11.08 -8.38
N SER A 44 -16.17 -11.38 -9.64
CA SER A 44 -16.97 -10.96 -10.78
C SER A 44 -18.41 -11.46 -10.61
N PRO A 45 -19.44 -10.63 -10.87
CA PRO A 45 -20.84 -11.04 -10.73
C PRO A 45 -21.24 -12.20 -11.69
N VAL A 46 -20.34 -12.60 -12.59
CA VAL A 46 -20.56 -13.66 -13.59
C VAL A 46 -20.18 -15.05 -13.08
N SER A 47 -19.53 -15.15 -11.91
CA SER A 47 -19.17 -16.42 -11.27
C SER A 47 -19.81 -16.53 -9.89
N SER A 48 -21.12 -16.27 -9.81
CA SER A 48 -21.92 -16.53 -8.61
C SER A 48 -22.19 -18.04 -8.46
N ASP A 49 -21.13 -18.83 -8.29
CA ASP A 49 -21.20 -20.08 -7.55
C ASP A 49 -20.68 -19.79 -6.14
N SER A 50 -21.49 -19.02 -5.42
CA SER A 50 -21.57 -18.92 -3.95
C SER A 50 -20.25 -19.17 -3.19
N LEU A 51 -19.35 -18.19 -3.20
CA LEU A 51 -18.35 -18.14 -2.14
C LEU A 51 -19.09 -17.90 -0.81
N PRO A 52 -18.73 -18.61 0.29
CA PRO A 52 -19.32 -18.34 1.59
C PRO A 52 -19.06 -16.88 1.98
N ASP A 53 -20.08 -16.21 2.55
CA ASP A 53 -20.07 -14.81 3.00
C ASP A 53 -18.80 -14.46 3.78
N ASP A 54 -18.33 -15.39 4.63
CA ASP A 54 -17.10 -15.26 5.41
C ASP A 54 -15.82 -15.03 4.58
N ARG A 55 -15.74 -15.56 3.35
CA ARG A 55 -14.55 -15.40 2.49
C ARG A 55 -14.48 -14.03 1.83
N ASP A 56 -15.63 -13.44 1.52
CA ASP A 56 -15.68 -12.10 0.96
C ASP A 56 -15.32 -11.06 2.03
N ASP A 57 -15.74 -11.29 3.27
CA ASP A 57 -15.34 -10.49 4.42
C ASP A 57 -13.84 -10.61 4.72
N GLU A 58 -13.29 -11.84 4.73
CA GLU A 58 -11.85 -12.07 4.89
C GLU A 58 -11.02 -11.41 3.77
N LEU A 59 -11.48 -11.49 2.51
CA LEU A 59 -10.82 -10.86 1.38
C LEU A 59 -10.87 -9.33 1.50
N ARG A 60 -12.02 -8.78 1.89
CA ARG A 60 -12.18 -7.34 2.09
C ARG A 60 -11.26 -6.84 3.20
N ASP A 61 -11.16 -7.56 4.32
CA ASP A 61 -10.27 -7.24 5.43
C ASP A 61 -8.79 -7.29 5.03
N LEU A 62 -8.41 -8.27 4.21
CA LEU A 62 -7.05 -8.38 3.68
C LEU A 62 -6.71 -7.17 2.79
N ILE A 63 -7.58 -6.85 1.83
CA ILE A 63 -7.40 -5.69 0.93
C ILE A 63 -7.38 -4.39 1.74
N TRP A 64 -8.21 -4.28 2.78
CA TRP A 64 -8.22 -3.12 3.66
C TRP A 64 -6.87 -2.92 4.36
N ARG A 65 -6.34 -3.97 5.00
CA ARG A 65 -5.06 -3.89 5.70
C ARG A 65 -3.92 -3.52 4.76
N ASP A 66 -3.85 -4.16 3.59
CA ASP A 66 -2.85 -3.85 2.56
C ASP A 66 -2.95 -2.38 2.10
N THR A 67 -4.17 -1.91 1.81
CA THR A 67 -4.42 -0.51 1.38
C THR A 67 -3.97 0.48 2.45
N VAL A 68 -4.33 0.25 3.72
CA VAL A 68 -3.97 1.12 4.83
C VAL A 68 -2.46 1.16 5.06
N ASP A 69 -1.79 0.01 5.00
CA ASP A 69 -0.35 -0.06 5.23
C ASP A 69 0.43 0.64 4.11
N GLN A 70 -0.01 0.51 2.85
CA GLN A 70 0.57 1.25 1.74
C GLN A 70 0.32 2.76 1.86
N TYR A 71 -0.87 3.19 2.29
CA TYR A 71 -1.15 4.61 2.55
C TYR A 71 -0.22 5.19 3.62
N ARG A 72 -0.04 4.48 4.74
CA ARG A 72 0.88 4.89 5.81
C ARG A 72 2.32 4.98 5.31
N LEU A 73 2.72 4.06 4.43
CA LEU A 73 4.04 4.11 3.80
C LEU A 73 4.19 5.37 2.95
N PHE A 74 3.20 5.68 2.11
CA PHE A 74 3.22 6.86 1.25
C PHE A 74 3.26 8.16 2.05
N GLU A 75 2.41 8.30 3.07
CA GLU A 75 2.43 9.44 3.99
C GLU A 75 3.79 9.61 4.68
N LYS A 76 4.40 8.50 5.12
CA LYS A 76 5.71 8.51 5.76
C LYS A 76 6.80 8.93 4.77
N LEU A 77 6.77 8.43 3.53
CA LEU A 77 7.69 8.82 2.47
C LEU A 77 7.54 10.31 2.12
N GLU A 78 6.31 10.79 1.93
CA GLU A 78 6.01 12.20 1.70
C GLU A 78 6.57 13.08 2.82
N SER A 79 6.35 12.67 4.09
CA SER A 79 6.87 13.40 5.24
C SER A 79 8.40 13.53 5.22
N TYR A 80 9.12 12.51 4.75
CA TYR A 80 10.57 12.52 4.60
C TYR A 80 11.04 13.37 3.43
N PHE A 81 10.30 13.40 2.32
CA PHE A 81 10.59 14.31 1.21
C PHE A 81 10.43 15.77 1.63
N MET A 82 9.45 16.08 2.48
CA MET A 82 9.28 17.42 3.07
C MET A 82 10.33 17.74 4.15
N HIS A 83 10.92 16.72 4.81
CA HIS A 83 11.93 16.87 5.85
C HIS A 83 13.21 16.07 5.55
N PRO A 84 14.01 16.48 4.55
CA PRO A 84 15.13 15.68 4.03
C PRO A 84 16.23 15.36 5.06
N LYS A 85 16.30 16.12 6.15
CA LYS A 85 17.23 15.83 7.27
C LYS A 85 16.89 14.52 7.99
N LEU A 86 15.61 14.18 8.13
CA LEU A 86 15.18 12.93 8.78
C LEU A 86 15.58 11.71 7.96
N LEU A 87 15.48 11.79 6.64
CA LEU A 87 15.94 10.75 5.72
C LEU A 87 17.44 10.48 5.92
N ARG A 88 18.25 11.55 5.98
CA ARG A 88 19.70 11.43 6.18
C ARG A 88 20.08 10.75 7.51
N THR A 89 19.33 10.99 8.58
CA THR A 89 19.61 10.40 9.91
C THR A 89 19.21 8.94 10.05
N GLN A 90 18.32 8.43 9.19
CA GLN A 90 17.92 7.01 9.20
C GLN A 90 18.83 6.12 8.37
N LEU A 91 19.66 6.75 7.55
CA LEU A 91 20.59 6.08 6.66
C LEU A 91 22.04 6.05 7.20
N LEU A 92 22.25 6.54 8.43
CA LEU A 92 23.53 6.56 9.16
C LEU A 92 23.41 5.65 10.38
#